data_AF-A0A9W9EFK4-F1
#
_entry.id   AF-A0A9W9EFK4-F1
#
_cell.length_a   1.000
_cell.length_b   1.000
_cell.length_c   1.000
_cell.angle_alpha   90.00
_cell.angle_beta   90.00
_cell.angle_gamma   90.00
#
_symmetry.space_group_name_H-M   'P 1'
#
loop_
_entity.id
_entity.type
_entity.pdbx_description
1 polymer ?
#
loop_
_entity_poly.entity_id
_entity_poly.type
_entity_poly.pdbx_seq_one_letter_code
_entity_poly.pdbx_strand_id
1 'polypeptide(L)'
;MASYLGIEIAVQDLLHLPGINLEYTDSWTGQTSISWASKGGRANVVKLLIESGKVDIDQKSMLRQTPLSYASEGGHTEVVKLLLETGKVDIDSGSASGNMTPLLYASENGCTDIVKLLLETGQANLNFRWGFLRRNPLLHASEKGFVEIVKQLLETGEVEIDSKDRYQRTSLSHASGAGHTELVKLLLETGQVEIDTKDKYQRTPLSHASLGGWSEVVKLLLETGQVKVDSKDRVQRTPLMLASLHGRTEVVKLLLGTGNAGINARDREQRTALCYASGNGYPEVVKLLLETGQADIDSKDDDQFTPLAYASRDFEASPRMLFTDETKKLETIFESSIPSASQNDYEEVVRLLLGAGATPLANDSSYAIITRRRKH
;
A
#
# COMPACT_ATOMS: atom_id res chain seq x y z
N MET A 1 24.11 -28.03 -13.85
CA MET A 1 22.89 -28.67 -14.37
C MET A 1 22.29 -29.69 -13.40
N ALA A 2 23.03 -30.76 -13.04
CA ALA A 2 22.54 -31.76 -12.07
C ALA A 2 22.04 -31.14 -10.76
N SER A 3 22.76 -30.14 -10.22
CA SER A 3 22.38 -29.45 -8.99
C SER A 3 21.06 -28.67 -9.11
N TYR A 4 20.83 -27.99 -10.24
CA TYR A 4 19.58 -27.25 -10.49
C TYR A 4 18.38 -28.19 -10.67
N LEU A 5 18.59 -29.30 -11.40
CA LEU A 5 17.55 -30.30 -11.66
C LEU A 5 17.26 -31.21 -10.46
N GLY A 6 18.12 -31.22 -9.44
CA GLY A 6 17.95 -32.08 -8.28
C GLY A 6 18.34 -33.54 -8.55
N ILE A 7 19.28 -33.81 -9.47
CA ILE A 7 19.70 -35.17 -9.81
C ILE A 7 20.73 -35.65 -8.78
N GLU A 8 20.26 -36.16 -7.65
CA GLU A 8 21.07 -36.51 -6.48
C GLU A 8 22.20 -37.49 -6.79
N ILE A 9 21.90 -38.60 -7.48
CA ILE A 9 22.88 -39.63 -7.83
C ILE A 9 24.02 -39.02 -8.67
N ALA A 10 23.68 -38.20 -9.67
CA ALA A 10 24.68 -37.56 -10.51
C ALA A 10 25.54 -36.57 -9.71
N VAL A 11 24.96 -35.82 -8.76
CA VAL A 11 25.73 -34.94 -7.88
C VAL A 11 26.67 -35.76 -7.00
N GLN A 12 26.19 -36.86 -6.41
CA GLN A 12 27.00 -37.73 -5.56
C GLN A 12 28.18 -38.35 -6.32
N ASP A 13 27.95 -38.87 -7.52
CA ASP A 13 29.01 -39.42 -8.37
C ASP A 13 30.05 -38.36 -8.74
N LEU A 14 29.61 -37.14 -9.07
CA LEU A 14 30.49 -36.03 -9.40
C LEU A 14 31.34 -35.57 -8.21
N LEU A 15 30.82 -35.65 -6.97
CA LEU A 15 31.56 -35.30 -5.75
C LEU A 15 32.76 -36.22 -5.47
N HIS A 16 32.72 -37.46 -5.98
CA HIS A 16 33.81 -38.44 -5.84
C HIS A 16 34.89 -38.31 -6.92
N LEU A 17 34.67 -37.50 -7.97
CA LEU A 17 35.67 -37.33 -9.02
C LEU A 17 36.90 -36.55 -8.53
N PRO A 18 38.12 -37.06 -8.77
CA PRO A 18 39.34 -36.33 -8.42
C PRO A 18 39.44 -35.03 -9.24
N GLY A 19 39.65 -33.92 -8.55
CA GLY A 19 39.83 -32.60 -9.17
C GLY A 19 38.55 -31.84 -9.52
N ILE A 20 37.37 -32.32 -9.07
CA ILE A 20 36.13 -31.55 -9.24
C ILE A 20 36.22 -30.20 -8.54
N ASN A 21 35.92 -29.12 -9.26
CA ASN A 21 35.84 -27.77 -8.72
C ASN A 21 34.37 -27.39 -8.49
N LEU A 22 33.92 -27.43 -7.24
CA LEU A 22 32.53 -27.10 -6.87
C LEU A 22 32.26 -25.58 -6.84
N GLU A 23 33.33 -24.79 -6.80
CA GLU A 23 33.31 -23.33 -6.87
C GLU A 23 33.31 -22.80 -8.31
N TYR A 24 33.18 -23.68 -9.30
CA TYR A 24 32.98 -23.24 -10.67
C TYR A 24 31.65 -22.49 -10.79
N THR A 25 31.72 -21.26 -11.29
CA THR A 25 30.56 -20.41 -11.57
C THR A 25 30.20 -20.48 -13.05
N ASP A 26 28.91 -20.55 -13.40
CA ASP A 26 28.50 -20.46 -14.80
C ASP A 26 28.75 -19.06 -15.38
N SER A 27 28.98 -18.99 -16.69
CA SER A 27 29.34 -17.75 -17.39
C SER A 27 28.18 -16.76 -17.53
N TRP A 28 26.93 -17.17 -17.35
CA TRP A 28 25.76 -16.31 -17.58
C TRP A 28 25.33 -15.55 -16.33
N THR A 29 25.40 -16.20 -15.18
CA THR A 29 24.86 -15.67 -13.92
C THR A 29 25.91 -15.63 -12.81
N GLY A 30 27.06 -16.28 -12.99
CA GLY A 30 28.08 -16.44 -11.96
C GLY A 30 27.63 -17.33 -10.80
N GLN A 31 26.61 -18.18 -10.98
CA GLN A 31 26.11 -19.03 -9.91
C GLN A 31 26.95 -20.31 -9.78
N THR A 32 27.21 -20.72 -8.53
CA THR A 32 27.82 -22.01 -8.19
C THR A 32 26.80 -23.14 -8.19
N SER A 33 27.29 -24.37 -8.07
CA SER A 33 26.44 -25.57 -7.93
C SER A 33 25.43 -25.47 -6.78
N ILE A 34 25.86 -24.98 -5.61
CA ILE A 34 25.00 -24.78 -4.44
C ILE A 34 24.00 -23.62 -4.64
N SER A 35 24.37 -22.55 -5.34
CA SER A 35 23.46 -21.47 -5.70
C SER A 35 22.32 -21.96 -6.60
N TRP A 36 22.64 -22.75 -7.62
CA TRP A 36 21.65 -23.36 -8.52
C TRP A 36 20.73 -24.35 -7.79
N ALA A 37 21.28 -25.18 -6.91
CA ALA A 37 20.49 -26.08 -6.08
C ALA A 37 19.53 -25.31 -5.16
N SER A 38 20.01 -24.23 -4.55
CA SER A 38 19.22 -23.39 -3.65
C SER A 38 18.11 -22.66 -4.37
N LYS A 39 18.39 -22.07 -5.54
CA LYS A 39 17.38 -21.46 -6.41
C LYS A 39 16.31 -22.45 -6.87
N GLY A 40 16.70 -23.70 -7.11
CA GLY A 40 15.79 -24.77 -7.52
C GLY A 40 15.09 -25.48 -6.35
N GLY A 41 15.32 -25.09 -5.09
CA GLY A 41 14.72 -25.73 -3.92
C GLY A 41 15.18 -27.18 -3.69
N ARG A 42 16.38 -27.56 -4.15
CA ARG A 42 16.86 -28.94 -4.13
C ARG A 42 17.53 -29.27 -2.80
N ALA A 43 16.75 -29.42 -1.74
CA ALA A 43 17.23 -29.62 -0.36
C ALA A 43 18.26 -30.76 -0.22
N ASN A 44 17.99 -31.94 -0.77
CA ASN A 44 18.92 -33.09 -0.70
C ASN A 44 20.26 -32.79 -1.40
N VAL A 45 20.23 -32.12 -2.56
CA VAL A 45 21.45 -31.70 -3.26
C VAL A 45 22.21 -30.65 -2.43
N VAL A 46 21.51 -29.67 -1.86
CA VAL A 46 22.15 -28.66 -0.99
C VAL A 46 22.82 -29.35 0.21
N LYS A 47 22.13 -30.30 0.85
CA LYS A 47 22.68 -31.10 1.93
C LYS A 47 23.96 -31.84 1.52
N LEU A 48 23.94 -32.57 0.41
CA LEU A 48 25.12 -33.27 -0.11
C LEU A 48 26.29 -32.31 -0.39
N LEU A 49 26.01 -31.13 -0.95
CA LEU A 49 27.02 -30.12 -1.24
C LEU A 49 27.62 -29.55 0.04
N ILE A 50 26.82 -29.23 1.06
CA ILE A 50 27.28 -28.75 2.37
C ILE A 50 28.12 -29.84 3.07
N GLU A 51 27.64 -31.08 3.12
CA GLU A 51 28.33 -32.22 3.77
C GLU A 51 29.67 -32.55 3.11
N SER A 52 29.86 -32.19 1.83
CA SER A 52 31.16 -32.34 1.16
C SER A 52 32.28 -31.52 1.80
N GLY A 53 31.94 -30.43 2.51
CA GLY A 53 32.88 -29.50 3.13
C GLY A 53 33.76 -28.71 2.15
N LYS A 54 33.46 -28.78 0.85
CA LYS A 54 34.26 -28.20 -0.24
C LYS A 54 33.61 -26.99 -0.90
N VAL A 55 32.44 -26.58 -0.42
CA VAL A 55 31.66 -25.47 -1.00
C VAL A 55 31.74 -24.21 -0.14
N ASP A 56 31.82 -23.06 -0.78
CA ASP A 56 31.56 -21.77 -0.17
C ASP A 56 30.05 -21.50 -0.21
N ILE A 57 29.42 -21.54 0.96
CA ILE A 57 27.98 -21.36 1.15
C ILE A 57 27.51 -19.91 0.94
N ASP A 58 28.43 -18.95 0.94
CA ASP A 58 28.17 -17.52 0.75
C ASP A 58 28.67 -16.99 -0.59
N GLN A 59 29.11 -17.88 -1.49
CA GLN A 59 29.59 -17.48 -2.81
C GLN A 59 28.53 -16.68 -3.56
N LYS A 60 28.91 -15.47 -3.96
CA LYS A 60 28.03 -14.50 -4.61
C LYS A 60 27.99 -14.71 -6.12
N SER A 61 26.78 -14.63 -6.67
CA SER A 61 26.55 -14.56 -8.12
C SER A 61 26.99 -13.21 -8.70
N MET A 62 26.90 -13.03 -10.03
CA MET A 62 27.10 -11.71 -10.66
C MET A 62 26.09 -10.66 -10.17
N LEU A 63 24.91 -11.09 -9.72
CA LEU A 63 23.91 -10.24 -9.06
C LEU A 63 24.16 -10.09 -7.56
N ARG A 64 25.33 -10.49 -7.05
CA ARG A 64 25.71 -10.56 -5.63
C ARG A 64 24.72 -11.32 -4.74
N GLN A 65 23.90 -12.20 -5.31
CA GLN A 65 22.99 -13.07 -4.57
C GLN A 65 23.74 -14.29 -4.06
N THR A 66 23.50 -14.66 -2.79
CA THR A 66 24.00 -15.89 -2.15
C THR A 66 22.98 -17.04 -2.30
N PRO A 67 23.39 -18.29 -2.09
CA PRO A 67 22.49 -19.43 -1.97
C PRO A 67 21.29 -19.16 -1.04
N LEU A 68 21.54 -18.56 0.14
CA LEU A 68 20.50 -18.20 1.10
C LEU A 68 19.48 -17.19 0.53
N SER A 69 19.96 -16.18 -0.21
CA SER A 69 19.08 -15.20 -0.84
C SER A 69 18.19 -15.81 -1.94
N TYR A 70 18.72 -16.72 -2.77
CA TYR A 70 17.91 -17.42 -3.78
C TYR A 70 16.88 -18.35 -3.15
N ALA A 71 17.26 -19.06 -2.08
CA ALA A 71 16.33 -19.92 -1.34
C ALA A 71 15.20 -19.09 -0.71
N SER A 72 15.53 -17.93 -0.15
CA SER A 72 14.56 -17.01 0.47
C SER A 72 13.63 -16.36 -0.55
N GLU A 73 14.17 -15.94 -1.70
CA GLU A 73 13.40 -15.43 -2.84
C GLU A 73 12.43 -16.49 -3.38
N GLY A 74 12.90 -17.73 -3.52
CA GLY A 74 12.12 -18.85 -4.05
C GLY A 74 11.14 -19.49 -3.05
N GLY A 75 11.15 -19.09 -1.78
CA GLY A 75 10.29 -19.69 -0.74
C GLY A 75 10.71 -21.11 -0.31
N HIS A 76 11.99 -21.47 -0.49
CA HIS A 76 12.48 -22.83 -0.25
C HIS A 76 12.91 -23.05 1.21
N THR A 77 11.93 -23.19 2.12
CA THR A 77 12.12 -23.26 3.58
C THR A 77 13.15 -24.31 4.01
N GLU A 78 13.12 -25.53 3.47
CA GLU A 78 14.06 -26.59 3.87
C GLU A 78 15.50 -26.27 3.47
N VAL A 79 15.70 -25.62 2.32
CA VAL A 79 17.03 -25.15 1.91
C VAL A 79 17.53 -24.06 2.84
N VAL A 80 16.67 -23.09 3.19
CA VAL A 80 17.02 -22.03 4.15
C VAL A 80 17.44 -22.65 5.48
N LYS A 81 16.67 -23.60 6.01
CA LYS A 81 16.98 -24.29 7.25
C LYS A 81 18.36 -24.97 7.20
N LEU A 82 18.63 -25.76 6.15
CA LEU A 82 19.92 -26.43 5.96
C LEU A 82 21.10 -25.44 5.92
N LEU A 83 20.93 -24.29 5.25
CA LEU A 83 21.96 -23.25 5.18
C LEU A 83 22.19 -22.59 6.54
N LEU A 84 21.14 -22.29 7.30
CA LEU A 84 21.23 -21.69 8.64
C LEU A 84 21.86 -22.65 9.67
N GLU A 85 21.56 -23.96 9.58
CA GLU A 85 22.13 -25.00 10.46
C GLU A 85 23.67 -25.10 10.38
N THR A 86 24.29 -24.54 9.32
CA THR A 86 25.75 -24.45 9.21
C THR A 86 26.38 -23.52 10.25
N GLY A 87 25.62 -22.55 10.78
CA GLY A 87 26.05 -21.54 11.75
C GLY A 87 27.10 -20.55 11.22
N LYS A 88 27.41 -20.57 9.91
CA LYS A 88 28.45 -19.73 9.30
C LYS A 88 27.94 -18.81 8.20
N VAL A 89 26.71 -19.02 7.73
CA VAL A 89 26.12 -18.31 6.60
C VAL A 89 25.95 -16.81 6.93
N ASP A 90 26.27 -15.95 5.97
CA ASP A 90 26.00 -14.51 6.07
C ASP A 90 24.51 -14.23 5.83
N ILE A 91 23.76 -14.09 6.92
CA ILE A 91 22.30 -13.94 6.94
C ILE A 91 21.83 -12.63 6.29
N ASP A 92 22.67 -11.59 6.31
CA ASP A 92 22.34 -10.25 5.80
C ASP A 92 23.03 -9.94 4.47
N SER A 93 23.63 -10.93 3.81
CA SER A 93 24.29 -10.71 2.53
C SER A 93 23.30 -10.19 1.48
N GLY A 94 23.44 -8.93 1.11
CA GLY A 94 22.59 -8.30 0.11
C GLY A 94 23.08 -8.41 -1.34
N SER A 95 22.12 -8.39 -2.26
CA SER A 95 22.33 -8.43 -3.71
C SER A 95 22.92 -7.14 -4.33
N ALA A 96 23.27 -7.18 -5.62
CA ALA A 96 23.85 -6.08 -6.38
C ALA A 96 22.81 -5.01 -6.72
N SER A 97 21.54 -5.39 -6.80
CA SER A 97 20.40 -4.50 -6.99
C SER A 97 20.04 -3.72 -5.72
N GLY A 98 21.04 -3.15 -5.04
CA GLY A 98 20.82 -2.27 -3.89
C GLY A 98 20.83 -2.94 -2.52
N ASN A 99 21.38 -4.16 -2.40
CA ASN A 99 21.58 -4.91 -1.15
C ASN A 99 20.30 -5.59 -0.61
N MET A 100 19.54 -6.29 -1.46
CA MET A 100 18.35 -7.03 -1.03
C MET A 100 18.76 -8.23 -0.17
N THR A 101 18.40 -8.20 1.12
CA THR A 101 18.72 -9.25 2.10
C THR A 101 17.75 -10.44 1.98
N PRO A 102 18.13 -11.65 2.41
CA PRO A 102 17.22 -12.80 2.55
C PRO A 102 15.90 -12.47 3.27
N LEU A 103 15.95 -11.73 4.38
CA LEU A 103 14.75 -11.35 5.15
C LEU A 103 13.79 -10.46 4.36
N LEU A 104 14.33 -9.52 3.58
CA LEU A 104 13.53 -8.68 2.68
C LEU A 104 12.85 -9.50 1.59
N TYR A 105 13.55 -10.44 0.94
CA TYR A 105 12.96 -11.33 -0.08
C TYR A 105 11.80 -12.15 0.52
N ALA A 106 12.03 -12.76 1.68
CA ALA A 106 11.02 -13.54 2.37
C ALA A 106 9.81 -12.68 2.77
N SER A 107 10.04 -11.45 3.24
CA SER A 107 8.97 -10.51 3.64
C SER A 107 8.19 -9.96 2.46
N GLU A 108 8.84 -9.72 1.32
CA GLU A 108 8.20 -9.25 0.09
C GLU A 108 7.35 -10.36 -0.57
N ASN A 109 7.83 -11.60 -0.53
CA ASN A 109 7.17 -12.75 -1.16
C ASN A 109 6.20 -13.50 -0.22
N GLY A 110 6.09 -13.11 1.05
CA GLY A 110 5.15 -13.72 1.99
C GLY A 110 5.61 -15.07 2.54
N CYS A 111 6.91 -15.35 2.57
CA CYS A 111 7.47 -16.61 3.03
C CYS A 111 7.59 -16.65 4.56
N THR A 112 6.45 -16.81 5.25
CA THR A 112 6.34 -16.76 6.72
C THR A 112 7.31 -17.69 7.45
N ASP A 113 7.46 -18.94 7.02
CA ASP A 113 8.36 -19.89 7.70
C ASP A 113 9.83 -19.48 7.56
N ILE A 114 10.21 -18.89 6.42
CA ILE A 114 11.57 -18.39 6.20
C ILE A 114 11.82 -17.16 7.05
N VAL A 115 10.86 -16.24 7.13
CA VAL A 115 10.95 -15.10 8.06
C VAL A 115 11.21 -15.61 9.47
N LYS A 116 10.39 -16.55 9.96
CA LYS A 116 10.56 -17.14 11.29
C LYS A 116 11.97 -17.72 11.50
N LEU A 117 12.45 -18.56 10.58
CA LEU A 117 13.79 -19.16 10.66
C LEU A 117 14.90 -18.10 10.71
N LEU A 118 14.79 -17.04 9.90
CA LEU A 118 15.78 -15.95 9.88
C LEU A 118 15.76 -15.16 11.19
N LEU A 119 14.57 -14.90 11.77
CA LEU A 119 14.43 -14.19 13.05
C LEU A 119 14.96 -15.01 14.23
N GLU A 120 14.73 -16.34 14.24
CA GLU A 120 15.22 -17.25 15.28
C GLU A 120 16.75 -17.26 15.42
N THR A 121 17.48 -16.79 14.40
CA THR A 121 18.94 -16.64 14.48
C THR A 121 19.39 -15.50 15.39
N GLY A 122 18.53 -14.49 15.63
CA GLY A 122 18.86 -13.28 16.39
C GLY A 122 19.93 -12.38 15.74
N GLN A 123 20.31 -12.64 14.48
CA GLN A 123 21.38 -11.93 13.79
C GLN A 123 20.90 -11.08 12.61
N ALA A 124 19.68 -11.32 12.12
CA ALA A 124 19.16 -10.65 10.94
C ALA A 124 18.89 -9.15 11.17
N ASN A 125 19.30 -8.31 10.23
CA ASN A 125 19.02 -6.88 10.27
C ASN A 125 17.58 -6.57 9.87
N LEU A 126 16.72 -6.40 10.88
CA LEU A 126 15.29 -6.18 10.70
C LEU A 126 14.93 -4.82 10.11
N ASN A 127 15.85 -3.85 10.20
CA ASN A 127 15.60 -2.45 9.86
C ASN A 127 16.31 -2.01 8.58
N PHE A 128 16.98 -2.94 7.88
CA PHE A 128 17.66 -2.64 6.62
C PHE A 128 16.66 -2.09 5.59
N ARG A 129 16.98 -0.94 5.01
CA ARG A 129 16.11 -0.26 4.03
C ARG A 129 16.66 -0.45 2.63
N TRP A 130 15.82 -0.99 1.75
CA TRP A 130 16.20 -1.37 0.40
C TRP A 130 15.38 -0.69 -0.70
N GLY A 131 15.98 -0.67 -1.90
CA GLY A 131 15.34 -0.30 -3.14
C GLY A 131 15.13 1.20 -3.30
N PHE A 132 14.57 1.61 -4.43
CA PHE A 132 14.21 3.00 -4.66
C PHE A 132 13.29 3.50 -3.54
N LEU A 133 12.32 2.70 -3.11
CA LEU A 133 11.36 3.09 -2.09
C LEU A 133 11.94 3.16 -0.67
N ARG A 134 13.18 2.71 -0.41
CA ARG A 134 13.81 2.68 0.93
C ARG A 134 12.93 1.99 1.99
N ARG A 135 12.39 0.82 1.65
CA ARG A 135 11.51 0.04 2.53
C ARG A 135 12.29 -1.04 3.28
N ASN A 136 11.89 -1.32 4.51
CA ASN A 136 12.40 -2.42 5.32
C ASN A 136 11.42 -3.62 5.26
N PRO A 137 11.78 -4.79 5.83
CA PRO A 137 10.91 -5.96 5.90
C PRO A 137 9.48 -5.65 6.37
N LEU A 138 9.34 -4.87 7.46
CA LEU A 138 8.04 -4.49 8.02
C LEU A 138 7.18 -3.73 7.01
N LEU A 139 7.75 -2.76 6.29
CA LEU A 139 7.02 -1.96 5.29
C LEU A 139 6.58 -2.80 4.09
N HIS A 140 7.40 -3.73 3.61
CA HIS A 140 7.03 -4.65 2.52
C HIS A 140 5.88 -5.58 2.93
N ALA A 141 6.02 -6.23 4.10
CA ALA A 141 4.97 -7.10 4.63
C ALA A 141 3.66 -6.33 4.88
N SER A 142 3.77 -5.07 5.33
CA SER A 142 2.60 -4.24 5.63
C SER A 142 1.83 -3.77 4.39
N GLU A 143 2.52 -3.45 3.30
CA GLU A 143 1.86 -3.12 2.02
C GLU A 143 1.09 -4.32 1.45
N LYS A 144 1.65 -5.53 1.60
CA LYS A 144 1.05 -6.78 1.09
C LYS A 144 0.03 -7.41 2.04
N GLY A 145 -0.04 -6.94 3.28
CA GLY A 145 -0.99 -7.45 4.27
C GLY A 145 -0.60 -8.78 4.90
N PHE A 146 0.70 -9.10 4.94
CA PHE A 146 1.19 -10.35 5.54
C PHE A 146 1.21 -10.23 7.07
N VAL A 147 0.02 -10.39 7.69
CA VAL A 147 -0.21 -10.22 9.13
C VAL A 147 0.76 -11.04 9.98
N GLU A 148 0.96 -12.31 9.64
CA GLU A 148 1.81 -13.20 10.45
C GLU A 148 3.30 -12.80 10.38
N ILE A 149 3.79 -12.34 9.23
CA ILE A 149 5.15 -11.80 9.10
C ILE A 149 5.32 -10.54 9.93
N VAL A 150 4.34 -9.62 9.87
CA VAL A 150 4.37 -8.40 10.68
C VAL A 150 4.37 -8.75 12.17
N LYS A 151 3.53 -9.69 12.59
CA LYS A 151 3.48 -10.17 13.97
C LYS A 151 4.84 -10.71 14.42
N GLN A 152 5.44 -11.62 13.66
CA GLN A 152 6.77 -12.18 13.97
C GLN A 152 7.85 -11.10 14.07
N LEU A 153 7.84 -10.14 13.15
CA LEU A 153 8.77 -9.00 13.18
C LEU A 153 8.58 -8.14 14.44
N LEU A 154 7.34 -7.84 14.82
CA LEU A 154 7.03 -7.04 16.02
C LEU A 154 7.38 -7.77 17.32
N GLU A 155 7.21 -9.09 17.38
CA GLU A 155 7.53 -9.92 18.54
C GLU A 155 9.02 -9.89 18.90
N THR A 156 9.91 -9.52 17.97
CA THR A 156 11.34 -9.32 18.27
C THR A 156 11.62 -8.15 19.20
N GLY A 157 10.75 -7.12 19.22
CA GLY A 157 10.96 -5.88 19.96
C GLY A 157 12.06 -4.95 19.42
N GLU A 158 12.75 -5.32 18.33
CA GLU A 158 13.88 -4.58 17.75
C GLU A 158 13.53 -3.79 16.49
N VAL A 159 12.32 -4.00 15.95
CA VAL A 159 11.86 -3.38 14.72
C VAL A 159 11.48 -1.91 14.92
N GLU A 160 11.93 -1.05 14.01
CA GLU A 160 11.48 0.35 13.89
C GLU A 160 10.05 0.40 13.34
N ILE A 161 9.04 0.32 14.23
CA ILE A 161 7.62 0.24 13.86
C ILE A 161 7.14 1.41 12.97
N ASP A 162 7.61 2.63 13.25
CA ASP A 162 7.30 3.86 12.52
C ASP A 162 8.41 4.25 11.52
N SER A 163 9.18 3.27 11.06
CA SER A 163 10.10 3.46 9.95
C SER A 163 9.39 4.02 8.71
N LYS A 164 10.05 4.99 8.07
CA LYS A 164 9.52 5.74 6.93
C LYS A 164 10.22 5.37 5.64
N ASP A 165 9.41 5.12 4.62
CA ASP A 165 9.87 4.90 3.24
C ASP A 165 10.25 6.22 2.55
N ARG A 166 10.60 6.18 1.26
CA ARG A 166 10.94 7.37 0.45
C ARG A 166 9.79 8.39 0.40
N TYR A 167 8.55 7.97 0.51
CA TYR A 167 7.37 8.83 0.52
C TYR A 167 6.97 9.25 1.94
N GLN A 168 7.79 8.97 2.94
CA GLN A 168 7.51 9.22 4.36
C GLN A 168 6.29 8.41 4.88
N ARG A 169 5.96 7.30 4.23
CA ARG A 169 4.86 6.41 4.66
C ARG A 169 5.40 5.37 5.64
N THR A 170 4.61 5.10 6.67
CA THR A 170 4.83 4.06 7.69
C THR A 170 4.07 2.79 7.38
N SER A 171 4.30 1.73 8.15
CA SER A 171 3.57 0.47 8.08
C SER A 171 2.06 0.66 8.25
N LEU A 172 1.65 1.48 9.22
CA LEU A 172 0.24 1.84 9.43
C LEU A 172 -0.34 2.58 8.21
N SER A 173 0.43 3.46 7.57
CA SER A 173 0.00 4.18 6.37
C SER A 173 -0.25 3.23 5.18
N HIS A 174 0.66 2.27 4.94
CA HIS A 174 0.52 1.27 3.87
C HIS A 174 -0.64 0.31 4.14
N ALA A 175 -0.73 -0.24 5.36
CA ALA A 175 -1.84 -1.11 5.75
C ALA A 175 -3.20 -0.41 5.63
N SER A 176 -3.28 0.86 6.06
CA SER A 176 -4.51 1.65 5.98
C SER A 176 -4.92 1.98 4.56
N GLY A 177 -3.95 2.33 3.69
CA GLY A 177 -4.22 2.61 2.28
C GLY A 177 -4.60 1.38 1.47
N ALA A 178 -4.09 0.20 1.84
CA ALA A 178 -4.40 -1.07 1.18
C ALA A 178 -5.65 -1.77 1.73
N GLY A 179 -6.22 -1.29 2.84
CA GLY A 179 -7.43 -1.86 3.42
C GLY A 179 -7.21 -3.13 4.27
N HIS A 180 -5.98 -3.35 4.75
CA HIS A 180 -5.63 -4.54 5.53
C HIS A 180 -6.12 -4.43 6.98
N THR A 181 -7.42 -4.62 7.22
CA THR A 181 -8.09 -4.41 8.51
C THR A 181 -7.42 -5.13 9.68
N GLU A 182 -7.15 -6.44 9.55
CA GLU A 182 -6.50 -7.23 10.62
C GLU A 182 -5.09 -6.73 10.94
N LEU A 183 -4.35 -6.28 9.93
CA LEU A 183 -3.02 -5.72 10.11
C LEU A 183 -3.07 -4.34 10.79
N VAL A 184 -4.03 -3.49 10.41
CA VAL A 184 -4.24 -2.19 11.08
C VAL A 184 -4.56 -2.42 12.55
N LYS A 185 -5.46 -3.37 12.86
CA LYS A 185 -5.79 -3.74 14.23
C LYS A 185 -4.54 -4.18 15.01
N LEU A 186 -3.76 -5.11 14.46
CA LEU A 186 -2.51 -5.59 15.07
C LEU A 186 -1.54 -4.42 15.36
N LEU A 187 -1.33 -3.52 14.40
CA LEU A 187 -0.42 -2.38 14.55
C LEU A 187 -0.91 -1.40 15.65
N LEU A 188 -2.21 -1.13 15.72
CA LEU A 188 -2.81 -0.26 16.74
C LEU A 188 -2.71 -0.89 18.15
N GLU A 189 -2.92 -2.21 18.27
CA GLU A 189 -2.82 -2.94 19.54
C GLU A 189 -1.42 -2.92 20.15
N THR A 190 -0.37 -2.63 19.38
CA THR A 190 0.98 -2.43 19.92
C THR A 190 1.09 -1.24 20.87
N GLY A 191 0.20 -0.24 20.72
CA GLY A 191 0.24 1.02 21.47
C GLY A 191 1.45 1.92 21.18
N GLN A 192 2.30 1.56 20.21
CA GLN A 192 3.56 2.26 19.92
C GLN A 192 3.50 3.11 18.65
N VAL A 193 2.50 2.89 17.79
CA VAL A 193 2.41 3.54 16.48
C VAL A 193 2.02 5.02 16.54
N GLU A 194 2.73 5.85 15.78
CA GLU A 194 2.35 7.25 15.51
C GLU A 194 1.16 7.33 14.53
N ILE A 195 -0.06 7.34 15.07
CA ILE A 195 -1.32 7.21 14.31
C ILE A 195 -1.58 8.31 13.26
N ASP A 196 -1.09 9.52 13.50
CA ASP A 196 -1.29 10.70 12.64
C ASP A 196 -0.05 11.04 11.78
N THR A 197 0.83 10.06 11.54
CA THR A 197 2.02 10.28 10.73
C THR A 197 1.67 10.80 9.34
N LYS A 198 2.35 11.87 8.91
CA LYS A 198 2.16 12.48 7.59
C LYS A 198 3.20 11.99 6.59
N ASP A 199 2.71 11.59 5.42
CA ASP A 199 3.55 11.28 4.27
C ASP A 199 4.01 12.56 3.53
N LYS A 200 4.76 12.42 2.42
CA LYS A 200 5.24 13.58 1.62
C LYS A 200 4.12 14.46 1.05
N TYR A 201 2.91 13.94 0.95
CA TYR A 201 1.72 14.66 0.51
C TYR A 201 0.88 15.17 1.69
N GLN A 202 1.44 15.11 2.90
CA GLN A 202 0.77 15.46 4.15
C GLN A 202 -0.46 14.59 4.46
N ARG A 203 -0.60 13.42 3.81
CA ARG A 203 -1.71 12.48 4.05
C ARG A 203 -1.38 11.62 5.28
N THR A 204 -2.39 11.41 6.11
CA THR A 204 -2.35 10.51 7.29
C THR A 204 -2.85 9.11 6.93
N PRO A 205 -2.67 8.09 7.80
CA PRO A 205 -3.33 6.80 7.64
C PRO A 205 -4.85 6.91 7.44
N LEU A 206 -5.53 7.79 8.20
CA LEU A 206 -6.96 8.07 8.03
C LEU A 206 -7.26 8.64 6.63
N SER A 207 -6.42 9.55 6.13
CA SER A 207 -6.57 10.11 4.77
C SER A 207 -6.48 9.01 3.70
N HIS A 208 -5.52 8.08 3.82
CA HIS A 208 -5.37 6.96 2.88
C HIS A 208 -6.53 5.96 2.96
N ALA A 209 -6.98 5.60 4.15
CA ALA A 209 -8.14 4.74 4.34
C ALA A 209 -9.42 5.36 3.77
N SER A 210 -9.59 6.68 3.96
CA SER A 210 -10.75 7.42 3.47
C SER A 210 -10.79 7.53 1.94
N LEU A 211 -9.63 7.73 1.32
CA LEU A 211 -9.46 7.71 -0.14
C LEU A 211 -9.83 6.32 -0.71
N GLY A 212 -9.31 5.25 -0.10
CA GLY A 212 -9.55 3.88 -0.51
C GLY A 212 -10.98 3.39 -0.27
N GLY A 213 -11.72 4.02 0.64
CA GLY A 213 -13.08 3.60 1.00
C GLY A 213 -13.12 2.46 2.02
N TRP A 214 -12.03 2.25 2.77
CA TRP A 214 -11.88 1.14 3.70
C TRP A 214 -12.58 1.45 5.03
N SER A 215 -13.91 1.30 5.07
CA SER A 215 -14.76 1.68 6.21
C SER A 215 -14.34 1.04 7.54
N GLU A 216 -13.99 -0.25 7.54
CA GLU A 216 -13.55 -0.94 8.77
C GLU A 216 -12.21 -0.40 9.29
N VAL A 217 -11.26 -0.09 8.39
CA VAL A 217 -10.00 0.57 8.77
C VAL A 217 -10.27 1.97 9.33
N VAL A 218 -11.14 2.76 8.69
CA VAL A 218 -11.53 4.09 9.18
C VAL A 218 -12.15 3.98 10.57
N LYS A 219 -13.05 3.01 10.77
CA LYS A 219 -13.67 2.75 12.07
C LYS A 219 -12.63 2.44 13.15
N LEU A 220 -11.72 1.50 12.89
CA LEU A 220 -10.64 1.16 13.83
C LEU A 220 -9.78 2.37 14.20
N LEU A 221 -9.39 3.17 13.20
CA LEU A 221 -8.61 4.39 13.43
C LEU A 221 -9.37 5.40 14.31
N LEU A 222 -10.65 5.64 14.04
CA LEU A 222 -11.48 6.55 14.81
C LEU A 222 -11.72 6.07 16.26
N GLU A 223 -11.89 4.76 16.46
CA GLU A 223 -12.12 4.15 17.78
C GLU A 223 -10.94 4.33 18.75
N THR A 224 -9.73 4.65 18.24
CA THR A 224 -8.59 4.99 19.10
C THR A 224 -8.77 6.28 19.91
N GLY A 225 -9.67 7.17 19.48
CA GLY A 225 -9.93 8.47 20.10
C GLY A 225 -8.79 9.50 19.97
N GLN A 226 -7.67 9.15 19.32
CA GLN A 226 -6.48 9.99 19.22
C GLN A 226 -6.31 10.64 17.83
N VAL A 227 -7.03 10.14 16.83
CA VAL A 227 -6.89 10.57 15.43
C VAL A 227 -7.38 11.99 15.22
N LYS A 228 -6.58 12.80 14.52
CA LYS A 228 -6.99 14.11 14.01
C LYS A 228 -7.83 13.94 12.75
N VAL A 229 -9.16 13.86 12.94
CA VAL A 229 -10.17 13.62 11.89
C VAL A 229 -10.05 14.58 10.70
N ASP A 230 -9.72 15.85 10.94
CA ASP A 230 -9.62 16.90 9.92
C ASP A 230 -8.19 17.17 9.40
N SER A 231 -7.29 16.19 9.54
CA SER A 231 -5.92 16.33 9.06
C SER A 231 -5.86 16.64 7.57
N LYS A 232 -5.39 17.85 7.25
CA LYS A 232 -5.28 18.34 5.88
C LYS A 232 -4.04 17.83 5.15
N ASP A 233 -4.23 17.42 3.89
CA ASP A 233 -3.17 17.07 2.96
C ASP A 233 -2.48 18.31 2.34
N ARG A 234 -1.53 18.10 1.41
CA ARG A 234 -0.75 19.20 0.82
C ARG A 234 -1.63 20.21 0.10
N VAL A 235 -2.75 19.81 -0.50
CA VAL A 235 -3.71 20.70 -1.16
C VAL A 235 -4.89 21.07 -0.26
N GLN A 236 -4.71 20.92 1.06
CA GLN A 236 -5.66 21.29 2.11
C GLN A 236 -6.94 20.45 2.16
N ARG A 237 -6.94 19.24 1.58
CA ARG A 237 -8.10 18.34 1.64
C ARG A 237 -8.13 17.56 2.95
N THR A 238 -9.32 17.46 3.55
CA THR A 238 -9.59 16.61 4.71
C THR A 238 -9.95 15.18 4.30
N PRO A 239 -9.89 14.18 5.20
CA PRO A 239 -10.38 12.83 4.93
C PRO A 239 -11.84 12.78 4.43
N LEU A 240 -12.71 13.66 4.96
CA LEU A 240 -14.10 13.78 4.50
C LEU A 240 -14.16 14.19 3.02
N MET A 241 -13.36 15.18 2.60
CA MET A 241 -13.28 15.57 1.19
C MET A 241 -12.78 14.44 0.29
N LEU A 242 -11.74 13.72 0.73
CA LEU A 242 -11.20 12.58 -0.03
C LEU A 242 -12.24 11.47 -0.19
N ALA A 243 -13.00 11.16 0.86
CA ALA A 243 -14.08 10.18 0.82
C ALA A 243 -15.22 10.65 -0.11
N SER A 244 -15.62 11.92 -0.03
CA SER A 244 -16.67 12.50 -0.88
C SER A 244 -16.29 12.55 -2.36
N LEU A 245 -15.02 12.80 -2.65
CA LEU A 245 -14.48 12.83 -4.01
C LEU A 245 -14.48 11.46 -4.70
N HIS A 246 -14.45 10.37 -3.94
CA HIS A 246 -14.50 9.00 -4.48
C HIS A 246 -15.81 8.28 -4.17
N GLY A 247 -16.85 9.00 -3.71
CA GLY A 247 -18.16 8.41 -3.44
C GLY A 247 -18.14 7.35 -2.34
N ARG A 248 -17.26 7.47 -1.34
CA ARG A 248 -17.09 6.48 -0.27
C ARG A 248 -18.16 6.66 0.82
N THR A 249 -19.40 6.31 0.51
CA THR A 249 -20.59 6.58 1.34
C THR A 249 -20.44 6.13 2.80
N GLU A 250 -20.00 4.88 3.05
CA GLU A 250 -19.84 4.39 4.43
C GLU A 250 -18.73 5.12 5.20
N VAL A 251 -17.64 5.49 4.54
CA VAL A 251 -16.59 6.32 5.16
C VAL A 251 -17.11 7.71 5.50
N VAL A 252 -17.85 8.35 4.58
CA VAL A 252 -18.49 9.65 4.83
C VAL A 252 -19.38 9.57 6.06
N LYS A 253 -20.24 8.54 6.14
CA LYS A 253 -21.11 8.31 7.29
C LYS A 253 -20.34 8.17 8.60
N LEU A 254 -19.25 7.38 8.62
CA LEU A 254 -18.39 7.23 9.80
C LEU A 254 -17.75 8.56 10.22
N LEU A 255 -17.18 9.31 9.27
CA LEU A 255 -16.52 10.59 9.56
C LEU A 255 -17.51 11.63 10.10
N LEU A 256 -18.69 11.75 9.49
CA LEU A 256 -19.76 12.64 9.98
C LEU A 256 -20.25 12.22 11.37
N GLY A 257 -20.35 10.92 11.64
CA GLY A 257 -20.75 10.36 12.93
C GLY A 257 -19.80 10.71 14.10
N THR A 258 -18.58 11.16 13.82
CA THR A 258 -17.65 11.65 14.87
C THR A 258 -18.08 12.99 15.48
N GLY A 259 -18.89 13.78 14.78
CA GLY A 259 -19.25 15.15 15.16
C GLY A 259 -18.11 16.18 15.05
N ASN A 260 -16.87 15.74 14.81
CA ASN A 260 -15.68 16.60 14.77
C ASN A 260 -15.18 16.85 13.34
N ALA A 261 -15.76 16.19 12.33
CA ALA A 261 -15.38 16.40 10.94
C ALA A 261 -15.88 17.77 10.45
N GLY A 262 -14.98 18.59 9.94
CA GLY A 262 -15.26 19.91 9.39
C GLY A 262 -16.00 19.81 8.06
N ILE A 263 -17.33 19.71 8.13
CA ILE A 263 -18.24 19.59 6.95
C ILE A 263 -17.99 20.69 5.92
N ASN A 264 -17.77 21.92 6.39
CA ASN A 264 -17.50 23.11 5.57
C ASN A 264 -16.02 23.48 5.49
N ALA A 265 -15.11 22.54 5.80
CA ALA A 265 -13.70 22.75 5.54
C ALA A 265 -13.51 23.09 4.06
N ARG A 266 -12.48 23.89 3.78
CA ARG A 266 -12.10 24.30 2.43
C ARG A 266 -10.68 23.84 2.09
N ASP A 267 -10.53 23.36 0.86
CA ASP A 267 -9.24 23.03 0.26
C ASP A 267 -8.54 24.31 -0.26
N ARG A 268 -7.46 24.18 -1.04
CA ARG A 268 -6.74 25.34 -1.59
C ARG A 268 -7.54 26.13 -2.63
N GLU A 269 -8.48 25.50 -3.31
CA GLU A 269 -9.35 26.11 -4.33
C GLU A 269 -10.69 26.55 -3.72
N GLN A 270 -10.79 26.60 -2.38
CA GLN A 270 -12.02 26.92 -1.63
C GLN A 270 -13.16 25.89 -1.78
N ARG A 271 -12.89 24.69 -2.30
CA ARG A 271 -13.89 23.63 -2.47
C ARG A 271 -14.17 22.90 -1.16
N THR A 272 -15.43 22.48 -0.98
CA THR A 272 -15.91 21.70 0.17
C THR A 272 -16.14 20.23 -0.20
N ALA A 273 -16.41 19.38 0.79
CA ALA A 273 -16.82 18.00 0.55
C ALA A 273 -18.10 17.90 -0.30
N LEU A 274 -19.02 18.86 -0.14
CA LEU A 274 -20.25 18.95 -0.93
C LEU A 274 -19.96 19.30 -2.39
N CYS A 275 -18.99 20.18 -2.67
CA CYS A 275 -18.54 20.47 -4.03
C CYS A 275 -18.02 19.21 -4.72
N TYR A 276 -17.16 18.43 -4.04
CA TYR A 276 -16.60 17.20 -4.59
C TYR A 276 -17.64 16.11 -4.86
N ALA A 277 -18.56 15.88 -3.92
CA ALA A 277 -19.64 14.90 -4.11
C ALA A 277 -20.58 15.30 -5.25
N SER A 278 -20.88 16.59 -5.37
CA SER A 278 -21.80 17.11 -6.39
C SER A 278 -21.19 17.07 -7.79
N GLY A 279 -19.93 17.51 -7.93
CA GLY A 279 -19.21 17.53 -9.21
C GLY A 279 -18.81 16.15 -9.75
N ASN A 280 -18.90 15.10 -8.93
CA ASN A 280 -18.69 13.72 -9.37
C ASN A 280 -19.98 12.89 -9.41
N GLY A 281 -21.14 13.49 -9.11
CA GLY A 281 -22.43 12.82 -9.22
C GLY A 281 -22.65 11.71 -8.19
N TYR A 282 -22.37 11.96 -6.90
CA TYR A 282 -22.59 11.00 -5.81
C TYR A 282 -23.80 11.38 -4.94
N PRO A 283 -25.04 11.03 -5.35
CA PRO A 283 -26.26 11.50 -4.68
C PRO A 283 -26.38 11.06 -3.23
N GLU A 284 -25.97 9.84 -2.87
CA GLU A 284 -26.02 9.35 -1.49
C GLU A 284 -25.07 10.13 -0.57
N VAL A 285 -23.88 10.48 -1.06
CA VAL A 285 -22.94 11.32 -0.29
C VAL A 285 -23.48 12.73 -0.13
N VAL A 286 -24.06 13.31 -1.20
CA VAL A 286 -24.71 14.63 -1.14
C VAL A 286 -25.84 14.61 -0.12
N LYS A 287 -26.69 13.59 -0.15
CA LYS A 287 -27.77 13.40 0.81
C LYS A 287 -27.26 13.36 2.25
N LEU A 288 -26.25 12.54 2.53
CA LEU A 288 -25.65 12.45 3.87
C LEU A 288 -25.09 13.79 4.35
N LEU A 289 -24.40 14.53 3.49
CA LEU A 289 -23.85 15.84 3.83
C LEU A 289 -24.96 16.86 4.13
N LEU A 290 -26.05 16.86 3.35
CA LEU A 290 -27.19 17.76 3.54
C LEU A 290 -28.01 17.41 4.80
N GLU A 291 -28.17 16.12 5.11
CA GLU A 291 -28.89 15.65 6.30
C GLU A 291 -28.26 16.11 7.63
N THR A 292 -26.99 16.52 7.62
CA THR A 292 -26.35 17.15 8.79
C THR A 292 -26.98 18.50 9.15
N GLY A 293 -27.63 19.18 8.21
CA GLY A 293 -28.16 20.54 8.37
C GLY A 293 -27.09 21.64 8.50
N GLN A 294 -25.80 21.28 8.44
CA GLN A 294 -24.67 22.20 8.64
C GLN A 294 -23.92 22.53 7.35
N ALA A 295 -24.12 21.75 6.29
CA ALA A 295 -23.44 21.94 5.03
C ALA A 295 -23.79 23.29 4.38
N ASP A 296 -22.78 24.04 3.96
CA ASP A 296 -22.93 25.29 3.20
C ASP A 296 -23.27 24.98 1.74
N ILE A 297 -24.57 24.93 1.46
CA ILE A 297 -25.17 24.50 0.19
C ILE A 297 -24.73 25.38 -0.99
N ASP A 298 -24.53 26.67 -0.74
CA ASP A 298 -24.14 27.66 -1.75
C ASP A 298 -22.67 28.09 -1.61
N SER A 299 -21.85 27.26 -0.95
CA SER A 299 -20.41 27.48 -0.84
C SER A 299 -19.78 27.70 -2.22
N LYS A 300 -18.94 28.73 -2.35
CA LYS A 300 -18.27 29.07 -3.59
C LYS A 300 -16.80 28.74 -3.51
N ASP A 301 -16.29 28.18 -4.59
CA ASP A 301 -14.85 28.06 -4.82
C ASP A 301 -14.24 29.37 -5.35
N ASP A 302 -12.94 29.36 -5.65
CA ASP A 302 -12.24 30.55 -6.18
C ASP A 302 -12.83 31.04 -7.52
N ASP A 303 -13.37 30.14 -8.33
CA ASP A 303 -14.00 30.39 -9.64
C ASP A 303 -15.51 30.71 -9.52
N GLN A 304 -16.03 30.89 -8.30
CA GLN A 304 -17.43 31.15 -7.98
C GLN A 304 -18.41 30.01 -8.28
N PHE A 305 -17.93 28.78 -8.52
CA PHE A 305 -18.78 27.60 -8.67
C PHE A 305 -19.33 27.14 -7.32
N THR A 306 -20.65 26.91 -7.30
CA THR A 306 -21.36 26.27 -6.20
C THR A 306 -21.45 24.75 -6.41
N PRO A 307 -21.78 23.95 -5.38
CA PRO A 307 -22.11 22.53 -5.56
C PRO A 307 -23.16 22.29 -6.65
N LEU A 308 -24.18 23.15 -6.74
CA LEU A 308 -25.22 23.07 -7.78
C LEU A 308 -24.64 23.35 -9.17
N ALA A 309 -23.78 24.36 -9.30
CA ALA A 309 -23.10 24.65 -10.57
C ALA A 309 -22.23 23.48 -11.02
N TYR A 310 -21.51 22.83 -10.10
CA TYR A 310 -20.74 21.63 -10.39
C TYR A 310 -21.58 20.45 -10.89
N ALA A 311 -22.73 20.19 -10.29
CA ALA A 311 -23.64 19.12 -10.71
C ALA A 311 -24.40 19.42 -12.01
N SER A 312 -24.49 20.70 -12.40
CA SER A 312 -25.30 21.16 -13.55
C SER A 312 -24.50 21.31 -14.85
N ARG A 313 -23.17 21.13 -14.84
CA ARG A 313 -22.32 21.25 -16.04
C ARG A 313 -22.49 20.05 -16.97
N ASP A 314 -22.40 20.33 -18.28
CA ASP A 314 -22.70 19.36 -19.34
C ASP A 314 -21.78 18.12 -19.28
N PHE A 315 -22.42 16.94 -19.34
CA PHE A 315 -21.81 15.62 -19.15
C PHE A 315 -20.77 15.26 -20.23
N GLU A 316 -20.90 15.84 -21.42
CA GLU A 316 -20.08 15.49 -22.58
C GLU A 316 -18.76 16.28 -22.69
N ALA A 317 -18.62 17.40 -21.97
CA ALA A 317 -17.47 18.32 -22.11
C ALA A 317 -16.60 18.47 -20.85
N SER A 318 -17.04 17.93 -19.70
CA SER A 318 -16.37 18.17 -18.43
C SER A 318 -15.43 17.02 -18.09
N PRO A 319 -14.12 17.26 -17.89
CA PRO A 319 -13.34 16.38 -17.06
C PRO A 319 -14.10 16.25 -15.73
N ARG A 320 -14.25 15.04 -15.19
CA ARG A 320 -14.56 14.84 -13.75
C ARG A 320 -13.71 15.83 -12.94
N MET A 321 -14.08 16.17 -11.70
CA MET A 321 -13.14 16.85 -10.78
C MET A 321 -11.92 15.93 -10.51
N LEU A 322 -11.09 15.74 -11.53
CA LEU A 322 -9.90 14.94 -11.59
C LEU A 322 -8.74 15.90 -11.40
N PHE A 323 -7.82 15.41 -10.60
CA PHE A 323 -6.80 16.18 -9.94
C PHE A 323 -5.80 16.86 -10.90
N THR A 324 -5.22 17.96 -10.42
CA THR A 324 -3.98 18.54 -10.94
C THR A 324 -2.89 17.47 -11.10
N ASP A 325 -2.05 17.60 -12.13
CA ASP A 325 -1.09 16.59 -12.62
C ASP A 325 -0.13 15.94 -11.58
N GLU A 326 0.02 16.50 -10.37
CA GLU A 326 0.91 15.95 -9.34
C GLU A 326 0.38 14.67 -8.63
N THR A 327 -0.92 14.35 -8.64
CA THR A 327 -1.46 13.13 -7.95
C THR A 327 -1.84 11.97 -8.86
N LYS A 328 -2.01 12.21 -10.17
CA LYS A 328 -2.41 11.18 -11.16
C LYS A 328 -1.55 9.92 -11.16
N LYS A 329 -0.24 10.03 -10.88
CA LYS A 329 0.70 8.88 -10.90
C LYS A 329 0.58 7.94 -9.70
N LEU A 330 -0.03 8.36 -8.59
CA LEU A 330 -0.18 7.54 -7.38
C LEU A 330 -1.60 6.97 -7.21
N GLU A 331 -2.59 7.59 -7.86
CA GLU A 331 -4.00 7.21 -7.78
C GLU A 331 -4.42 6.24 -8.91
N THR A 332 -3.52 5.95 -9.87
CA THR A 332 -3.75 5.02 -10.99
C THR A 332 -4.18 3.61 -10.53
N ILE A 333 -3.84 3.20 -9.30
CA ILE A 333 -4.26 1.90 -8.71
C ILE A 333 -5.72 1.94 -8.23
N PHE A 334 -6.24 3.09 -7.81
CA PHE A 334 -7.63 3.25 -7.35
C PHE A 334 -8.60 3.67 -8.46
N GLU A 335 -8.09 4.21 -9.57
CA GLU A 335 -8.89 4.70 -10.69
C GLU A 335 -9.61 3.58 -11.47
N SER A 336 -9.08 2.35 -11.51
CA SER A 336 -9.67 1.24 -12.26
C SER A 336 -10.99 0.69 -11.68
N SER A 337 -11.45 1.21 -10.54
CA SER A 337 -12.63 0.69 -9.83
C SER A 337 -13.63 1.76 -9.40
N ILE A 338 -13.57 2.97 -9.95
CA ILE A 338 -14.55 4.04 -9.65
C ILE A 338 -15.67 4.01 -10.71
N PRO A 339 -16.92 3.65 -10.36
CA PRO A 339 -18.05 3.72 -11.28
C PRO A 339 -18.19 5.15 -11.82
N SER A 340 -18.43 5.28 -13.12
CA SER A 340 -18.86 6.56 -13.69
C SER A 340 -20.27 6.86 -13.21
N ALA A 341 -20.45 8.02 -12.55
CA ALA A 341 -21.78 8.54 -12.30
C ALA A 341 -22.56 8.66 -13.62
N SER A 342 -23.76 8.11 -13.62
CA SER A 342 -24.71 8.19 -14.72
C SER A 342 -25.34 9.58 -14.78
N GLN A 343 -25.97 9.92 -15.91
CA GLN A 343 -26.74 11.16 -16.02
C GLN A 343 -27.84 11.25 -14.94
N ASN A 344 -28.44 10.12 -14.56
CA ASN A 344 -29.46 10.07 -13.52
C ASN A 344 -28.90 10.47 -12.15
N ASP A 345 -27.66 10.10 -11.85
CA ASP A 345 -27.03 10.42 -10.56
C ASP A 345 -26.81 11.94 -10.41
N TYR A 346 -26.37 12.61 -11.48
CA TYR A 346 -26.28 14.07 -11.51
C TYR A 346 -27.65 14.75 -11.43
N GLU A 347 -28.66 14.23 -12.14
CA GLU A 347 -30.03 14.73 -12.01
C GLU A 347 -30.57 14.61 -10.58
N GLU A 348 -30.23 13.52 -9.89
CA GLU A 348 -30.61 13.32 -8.49
C GLU A 348 -29.86 14.28 -7.56
N VAL A 349 -28.55 14.47 -7.75
CA VAL A 349 -27.76 15.48 -7.03
C VAL A 349 -28.39 16.87 -7.20
N VAL A 350 -28.73 17.27 -8.43
CA VAL A 350 -29.39 18.57 -8.69
C VAL A 350 -30.72 18.66 -7.95
N ARG A 351 -31.54 17.59 -7.95
CA ARG A 351 -32.80 17.57 -7.20
C ARG A 351 -32.59 17.69 -5.70
N LEU A 352 -31.59 17.01 -5.14
CA LEU A 352 -31.25 17.08 -3.70
C LEU A 352 -30.82 18.50 -3.31
N LEU A 353 -29.92 19.11 -4.09
CA LEU A 353 -29.42 20.46 -3.82
C LEU A 353 -30.54 21.52 -3.91
N LEU A 354 -31.35 21.48 -4.98
CA LEU A 354 -32.50 22.39 -5.12
C LEU A 354 -33.55 22.16 -4.03
N GLY A 355 -33.81 20.90 -3.66
CA GLY A 355 -34.72 20.54 -2.57
C GLY A 355 -34.24 21.04 -1.21
N ALA A 356 -32.93 21.14 -1.01
CA ALA A 356 -32.32 21.71 0.19
C ALA A 356 -32.22 23.25 0.17
N GLY A 357 -32.63 23.91 -0.93
CA GLY A 357 -32.68 25.36 -1.05
C GLY A 357 -31.48 26.01 -1.76
N ALA A 358 -30.67 25.24 -2.50
CA ALA A 358 -29.58 25.80 -3.31
C ALA A 358 -30.08 26.85 -4.29
N THR A 359 -29.36 27.96 -4.42
CA THR A 359 -29.74 29.04 -5.33
C THR A 359 -29.10 28.87 -6.71
N PRO A 360 -29.89 28.79 -7.81
CA PRO A 360 -29.33 28.79 -9.16
C PRO A 360 -28.63 30.12 -9.44
N LEU A 361 -27.39 30.07 -9.93
CA LEU A 361 -26.70 31.28 -10.38
C LEU A 361 -27.46 31.88 -11.58
N ALA A 362 -27.85 33.15 -11.48
CA ALA A 362 -28.68 33.86 -12.46
C ALA A 362 -28.08 33.92 -13.89
N ASN A 363 -26.80 33.63 -14.05
CA ASN A 363 -26.05 33.72 -15.32
C ASN A 363 -25.53 32.38 -15.85
N ASP A 364 -25.88 31.24 -15.23
CA ASP A 364 -25.32 29.96 -15.64
C ASP A 364 -26.13 29.33 -16.79
N SER A 365 -25.63 29.50 -18.02
CA SER A 365 -26.22 28.93 -19.25
C SER A 365 -26.38 27.40 -19.19
N SER A 366 -25.71 26.71 -18.27
CA SER A 366 -25.86 25.28 -18.02
C SER A 366 -27.22 24.93 -17.38
N TYR A 367 -27.81 25.83 -16.59
CA TYR A 367 -29.16 25.63 -16.00
C TYR A 367 -30.27 25.59 -17.06
N ALA A 368 -30.05 26.24 -18.20
CA ALA A 368 -30.95 26.21 -19.34
C ALA A 368 -30.99 24.84 -20.06
N ILE A 369 -29.97 23.99 -19.87
CA ILE A 369 -29.84 22.71 -20.58
C ILE A 369 -30.71 21.62 -19.89
N ILE A 370 -30.65 21.54 -18.56
CA ILE A 370 -31.44 20.57 -17.78
C ILE A 370 -32.95 20.91 -17.84
N THR A 371 -33.30 22.20 -17.83
CA THR A 371 -34.70 22.64 -17.93
C THR A 371 -35.28 22.52 -19.34
N ARG A 372 -34.46 22.57 -20.41
CA ARG A 372 -34.92 22.36 -21.79
C ARG A 372 -35.19 20.90 -22.13
N ARG A 373 -34.43 19.94 -21.59
CA ARG A 373 -34.62 18.50 -21.89
C ARG A 373 -35.87 17.88 -21.23
N ARG A 374 -36.45 18.49 -20.19
CA ARG A 374 -37.75 18.06 -19.60
C ARG A 374 -38.98 18.38 -20.45
N LYS A 375 -38.82 19.04 -21.60
CA LYS A 375 -39.93 19.42 -22.51
C LYS A 375 -40.08 18.54 -23.75
N HIS A 376 -39.38 17.40 -23.85
CA HIS A 376 -39.51 16.46 -24.95
C HIS A 376 -39.87 15.05 -24.48
#